data_AF-A0A8B6CY22-F1
#
_entry.id   AF-A0A8B6CY22-F1
#
_cell.length_a   1.000
_cell.length_b   1.000
_cell.length_c   1.000
_cell.angle_alpha   90.00
_cell.angle_beta   90.00
_cell.angle_gamma   90.00
#
_symmetry.space_group_name_H-M   'P 1'
#
loop_
_entity.id
_entity.type
_entity.pdbx_description
1 polymer ?
#
loop_
_entity_poly.entity_id
_entity_poly.type
_entity_poly.pdbx_seq_one_letter_code
_entity_poly.pdbx_strand_id
1 'polypeptide(L)'
;MAPLSDEEENYIRLALLLKGVSPRAVRTFFDKEFPPTYLPSTLNKNYNTLNGLFKNRILNRAQWNLLFPKSEQINEELENWKKDDKTFIETNGAKCVLKCIKENGCVVVTASSGSGKSSLVRHVALQMQNEGYEILPVSNLRKSSSGTIQLRRYCL
;
A
#
# COMPACT_ATOMS: atom_id res chain seq x y z
N MET A 1 -17.35 4.47 45.04
CA MET A 1 -16.75 4.28 43.71
C MET A 1 -16.98 2.82 43.32
N ALA A 2 -17.59 2.55 42.17
CA ALA A 2 -17.70 1.19 41.66
C ALA A 2 -16.29 0.66 41.30
N PRO A 3 -15.99 -0.63 41.53
CA PRO A 3 -14.73 -1.21 41.08
C PRO A 3 -14.69 -1.17 39.55
N LEU A 4 -13.53 -0.78 39.00
CA LEU A 4 -13.27 -0.83 37.56
C LEU A 4 -13.25 -2.28 37.10
N SER A 5 -13.68 -2.54 35.87
CA SER A 5 -13.48 -3.85 35.24
C SER A 5 -12.00 -4.10 34.93
N ASP A 6 -11.61 -5.37 34.81
CA ASP A 6 -10.24 -5.77 34.46
C ASP A 6 -9.75 -5.10 33.16
N GLU A 7 -10.67 -4.87 32.21
CA GLU A 7 -10.38 -4.25 30.92
C GLU A 7 -10.14 -2.74 31.06
N GLU A 8 -10.94 -2.06 31.88
CA GLU A 8 -10.73 -0.65 32.21
C GLU A 8 -9.44 -0.43 33.00
N GLU A 9 -9.13 -1.32 33.94
CA GLU A 9 -7.87 -1.27 34.69
C GLU A 9 -6.65 -1.48 33.77
N ASN A 10 -6.72 -2.47 32.87
CA ASN A 10 -5.66 -2.70 31.89
C ASN A 10 -5.48 -1.52 30.94
N TYR A 11 -6.58 -0.90 30.49
CA TYR A 11 -6.51 0.30 29.66
C TYR A 11 -5.83 1.46 30.39
N ILE A 12 -6.19 1.71 31.66
CA ILE A 12 -5.59 2.79 32.47
C ILE A 12 -4.10 2.54 32.70
N ARG A 13 -3.71 1.29 33.02
CA ARG A 13 -2.30 0.90 33.17
C ARG A 13 -1.51 1.14 31.89
N LEU A 14 -2.06 0.74 30.73
CA LEU A 14 -1.43 0.96 29.43
C LEU A 14 -1.32 2.46 29.09
N ALA A 15 -2.36 3.24 29.35
CA ALA A 15 -2.37 4.69 29.11
C ALA A 15 -1.34 5.42 30.00
N LEU A 16 -1.21 5.01 31.26
CA LEU A 16 -0.18 5.51 32.18
C LEU A 16 1.22 5.12 31.72
N LEU A 17 1.42 3.89 31.22
CA LEU A 17 2.70 3.48 30.63
C LEU A 17 3.06 4.29 29.39
N LEU A 18 2.10 4.57 28.51
CA LEU A 18 2.32 5.30 27.27
C LEU A 18 2.53 6.81 27.48
N LYS A 19 1.88 7.40 28.49
CA LYS A 19 1.95 8.85 28.78
C LYS A 19 2.96 9.21 29.86
N GLY A 20 3.16 8.34 30.86
CA GLY A 20 3.96 8.59 32.06
C GLY A 20 5.32 7.91 32.05
N VAL A 21 5.49 6.80 31.33
CA VAL A 21 6.80 6.15 31.14
C VAL A 21 7.33 6.49 29.76
N SER A 22 8.65 6.64 29.64
CA SER A 22 9.30 6.95 28.35
C SER A 22 8.81 5.97 27.28
N PRO A 23 8.28 6.46 26.14
CA PRO A 23 7.84 5.62 25.03
C PRO A 23 8.90 4.62 24.59
N ARG A 24 10.19 4.91 24.83
CA ARG A 24 11.30 4.00 24.57
C ARG A 24 11.22 2.72 25.40
N ALA A 25 10.95 2.77 26.70
CA ALA A 25 10.93 1.56 27.53
C ALA A 25 9.78 0.62 27.15
N VAL A 26 8.59 1.20 26.92
CA VAL A 26 7.42 0.47 26.43
C VAL A 26 7.70 -0.13 25.06
N ARG A 27 8.33 0.65 24.16
CA ARG A 27 8.71 0.17 22.83
C ARG A 27 9.78 -0.90 22.88
N THR A 28 10.77 -0.81 23.76
CA THR A 28 11.78 -1.87 23.97
C THR A 28 11.16 -3.17 24.46
N PHE A 29 10.20 -3.11 25.40
CA PHE A 29 9.48 -4.30 25.83
C PHE A 29 8.59 -4.86 24.71
N PHE A 30 7.86 -4.00 24.01
CA PHE A 30 7.01 -4.40 22.90
C PHE A 30 7.82 -5.03 21.75
N ASP A 31 8.94 -4.43 21.36
CA ASP A 31 9.83 -4.94 20.32
C ASP A 31 10.54 -6.24 20.76
N LYS A 32 10.62 -6.51 22.06
CA LYS A 32 11.12 -7.79 22.60
C LYS A 32 10.09 -8.91 22.47
N GLU A 33 8.83 -8.64 22.82
CA GLU A 33 7.73 -9.63 22.73
C GLU A 33 7.20 -9.79 21.29
N PHE A 34 7.16 -8.70 20.53
CA PHE A 34 6.73 -8.63 19.14
C PHE A 34 7.79 -7.95 18.29
N PRO A 35 8.86 -8.67 17.91
CA PRO A 35 9.92 -8.09 17.11
C PRO A 35 9.40 -7.55 15.78
N PRO A 36 9.88 -6.38 15.32
CA PRO A 36 9.43 -5.79 14.05
C PRO A 36 9.64 -6.72 12.85
N THR A 37 10.58 -7.67 12.95
CA THR A 37 10.84 -8.70 11.94
C THR A 37 9.66 -9.67 11.75
N TYR A 38 8.95 -10.00 12.83
CA TYR A 38 7.82 -10.95 12.79
C TYR A 38 6.46 -10.26 12.78
N LEU A 39 6.43 -8.95 13.04
CA LEU A 39 5.21 -8.15 13.08
C LEU A 39 4.36 -8.31 11.81
N PRO A 40 4.90 -8.25 10.58
CA PRO A 40 4.09 -8.41 9.36
C PRO A 40 3.45 -9.81 9.28
N SER A 41 4.21 -10.86 9.61
CA SER A 41 3.70 -12.23 9.59
C SER A 41 2.64 -12.48 10.66
N THR A 42 2.78 -11.86 11.83
CA THR A 42 1.81 -11.94 12.93
C THR A 42 0.53 -11.18 12.60
N LEU A 43 0.64 -10.01 11.97
CA LEU A 43 -0.51 -9.25 11.48
C LEU A 43 -1.27 -10.01 10.39
N ASN A 44 -0.56 -10.59 9.41
CA ASN A 44 -1.19 -11.39 8.36
C ASN A 44 -1.90 -12.63 8.89
N LYS A 45 -1.35 -13.33 9.88
CA LYS A 45 -2.02 -14.46 10.54
C LYS A 45 -3.38 -14.07 11.14
N ASN A 46 -3.51 -12.84 11.63
CA ASN A 46 -4.71 -12.32 12.28
C ASN A 46 -5.56 -11.41 11.35
N TYR A 47 -5.28 -11.41 10.05
CA TYR A 47 -5.89 -10.49 9.09
C TYR A 47 -7.42 -10.53 9.10
N ASN A 48 -8.02 -11.72 9.16
CA ASN A 48 -9.48 -11.88 9.14
C ASN A 48 -10.15 -11.22 10.34
N THR A 49 -9.56 -11.37 11.53
CA THR A 49 -10.03 -10.74 12.77
C THR A 49 -9.92 -9.23 12.66
N LEU A 50 -8.76 -8.72 12.22
CA LEU A 50 -8.53 -7.28 12.04
C LEU A 50 -9.50 -6.68 11.01
N ASN A 51 -9.72 -7.36 9.88
CA ASN A 51 -10.66 -6.94 8.84
C ASN A 51 -12.10 -6.91 9.36
N GLY A 52 -12.48 -7.86 10.22
CA GLY A 52 -13.75 -7.85 10.93
C GLY A 52 -13.90 -6.60 11.82
N LEU A 53 -12.88 -6.28 12.61
CA LEU A 53 -12.86 -5.08 13.46
C LEU A 53 -12.94 -3.78 12.64
N PHE A 54 -12.29 -3.75 11.48
CA PHE A 54 -12.36 -2.61 10.57
C PHE A 54 -13.75 -2.44 9.96
N LYS A 55 -14.37 -3.52 9.47
CA LYS A 55 -15.74 -3.51 8.96
C LYS A 55 -16.75 -3.08 10.03
N ASN A 56 -16.53 -3.51 11.26
CA ASN A 56 -17.34 -3.15 12.42
C ASN A 56 -17.04 -1.75 12.97
N ARG A 57 -16.16 -0.97 12.32
CA ARG A 57 -15.76 0.40 12.69
C ARG A 57 -15.12 0.53 14.08
N ILE A 58 -14.66 -0.58 14.66
CA ILE A 58 -13.87 -0.59 15.89
C ILE A 58 -12.47 -0.05 15.59
N LEU A 59 -11.90 -0.47 14.45
CA LEU A 59 -10.69 0.14 13.89
C LEU A 59 -11.07 1.24 12.92
N ASN A 60 -10.50 2.43 13.10
CA ASN A 60 -10.66 3.53 12.16
C ASN A 60 -9.65 3.42 10.99
N ARG A 61 -9.87 4.22 9.94
CA ARG A 61 -9.05 4.17 8.72
C ARG A 61 -7.58 4.55 8.96
N ALA A 62 -7.30 5.45 9.90
CA ALA A 62 -5.93 5.83 10.21
C ALA A 62 -5.18 4.67 10.89
N GLN A 63 -5.82 4.00 11.84
CA GLN A 63 -5.28 2.80 12.50
C GLN A 63 -5.09 1.66 11.49
N TRP A 64 -6.05 1.45 10.60
CA TRP A 64 -5.91 0.44 9.54
C TRP A 64 -4.70 0.70 8.64
N ASN A 65 -4.50 1.95 8.21
CA ASN A 65 -3.34 2.32 7.38
C ASN A 65 -2.00 2.22 8.12
N LEU A 66 -1.99 2.24 9.45
CA LEU A 66 -0.78 1.99 10.25
C LEU A 66 -0.45 0.49 10.32
N LEU A 67 -1.47 -0.37 10.38
CA LEU A 67 -1.31 -1.83 10.43
C LEU A 67 -1.03 -2.43 9.06
N PHE A 68 -1.73 -1.95 8.04
CA PHE A 68 -1.59 -2.35 6.64
C PHE A 68 -1.34 -1.09 5.80
N PRO A 69 -0.07 -0.65 5.72
CA PRO A 69 0.30 0.49 4.90
C PRO A 69 -0.12 0.23 3.46
N LYS A 70 -0.56 1.28 2.75
CA LYS A 70 -0.95 1.16 1.34
C LYS A 70 0.14 0.57 0.46
N SER A 71 1.42 0.69 0.85
CA SER A 71 2.55 0.06 0.15
C SER A 71 2.43 -1.47 0.07
N GLU A 72 1.85 -2.14 1.06
CA GLU A 72 1.66 -3.60 1.00
C GLU A 72 0.55 -3.99 0.00
N GLN A 73 -0.53 -3.21 -0.09
CA GLN A 73 -1.57 -3.40 -1.10
C GLN A 73 -1.03 -3.16 -2.52
N ILE A 74 -0.13 -2.19 -2.66
CA ILE A 74 0.54 -1.90 -3.94
C ILE A 74 1.37 -3.10 -4.38
N ASN A 75 2.06 -3.78 -3.46
CA ASN A 75 2.87 -4.96 -3.80
C ASN A 75 2.01 -6.11 -4.35
N GLU A 76 0.86 -6.40 -3.74
CA GLU A 76 -0.05 -7.43 -4.25
C GLU A 76 -0.62 -7.06 -5.64
N GLU A 77 -1.00 -5.79 -5.83
CA GLU A 77 -1.49 -5.29 -7.12
C GLU A 77 -0.40 -5.37 -8.21
N LEU A 78 0.84 -5.01 -7.88
CA LEU A 78 1.98 -5.10 -8.81
C LEU A 78 2.30 -6.55 -9.19
N GLU A 79 2.23 -7.50 -8.25
CA GLU A 79 2.43 -8.92 -8.55
C GLU A 79 1.34 -9.45 -9.48
N ASN A 80 0.09 -8.99 -9.33
CA ASN A 80 -0.97 -9.32 -10.27
C ASN A 80 -0.71 -8.68 -11.65
N TRP A 81 -0.26 -7.44 -11.70
CA TRP A 81 0.13 -6.81 -12.98
C TRP A 81 1.24 -7.60 -13.68
N LYS A 82 2.26 -8.05 -12.96
CA LYS A 82 3.33 -8.90 -13.53
C LYS A 82 2.81 -10.21 -14.08
N LYS A 83 1.80 -10.82 -13.44
CA LYS A 83 1.16 -12.05 -13.94
C LYS A 83 0.41 -11.78 -15.25
N ASP A 84 -0.41 -10.73 -15.27
CA ASP A 84 -1.18 -10.34 -16.45
C ASP A 84 -0.27 -9.98 -17.63
N ASP A 85 0.85 -9.30 -17.34
CA ASP A 85 1.81 -8.83 -18.33
C ASP A 85 2.51 -9.96 -19.10
N LYS A 86 2.59 -11.18 -18.51
CA LYS A 86 3.13 -12.36 -19.22
C LYS A 86 2.35 -12.69 -20.50
N THR A 87 1.08 -12.31 -20.57
CA THR A 87 0.22 -12.53 -21.73
C THR A 87 0.15 -11.31 -22.65
N PHE A 88 0.83 -10.21 -22.30
CA PHE A 88 0.84 -9.00 -23.09
C PHE A 88 1.68 -9.18 -24.35
N ILE A 89 1.14 -8.75 -25.49
CA ILE A 89 1.86 -8.75 -26.76
C ILE A 89 2.39 -7.34 -26.98
N GLU A 90 3.72 -7.21 -27.08
CA GLU A 90 4.39 -5.95 -27.36
C GLU A 90 3.83 -5.30 -28.63
N THR A 91 3.42 -4.03 -28.56
CA THR A 91 2.85 -3.29 -29.69
C THR A 91 3.68 -2.06 -30.01
N ASN A 92 3.56 -1.54 -31.24
CA ASN A 92 4.16 -0.24 -31.59
C ASN A 92 3.63 0.90 -30.71
N GLY A 93 2.40 0.79 -30.19
CA GLY A 93 1.84 1.74 -29.24
C GLY A 93 2.61 1.76 -27.91
N ALA A 94 2.98 0.58 -27.37
CA ALA A 94 3.78 0.46 -26.16
C ALA A 94 5.15 1.11 -26.32
N LYS A 95 5.86 0.76 -27.40
CA LYS A 95 7.16 1.37 -27.76
C LYS A 95 7.07 2.89 -27.89
N CYS A 96 6.01 3.40 -28.51
CA CYS A 96 5.79 4.83 -28.67
C CYS A 96 5.60 5.52 -27.31
N VAL A 97 4.74 4.98 -26.44
CA VAL A 97 4.50 5.53 -25.09
C VAL A 97 5.77 5.51 -24.24
N LEU A 98 6.57 4.42 -24.30
CA LEU A 98 7.86 4.32 -23.62
C LEU A 98 8.86 5.36 -24.08
N LYS A 99 8.92 5.63 -25.38
CA LYS A 99 9.77 6.69 -25.92
C LYS A 99 9.28 8.06 -25.43
N CYS A 100 7.98 8.33 -25.58
CA CYS A 100 7.37 9.59 -25.20
C CYS A 100 7.55 9.90 -23.70
N ILE A 101 7.43 8.90 -22.81
CA ILE A 101 7.58 9.13 -21.36
C ILE A 101 9.02 9.43 -20.97
N LYS A 102 10.00 8.82 -21.64
CA LYS A 102 11.43 9.11 -21.42
C LYS A 102 11.82 10.51 -21.89
N GLU A 103 11.25 10.96 -23.01
CA GLU A 103 11.55 12.27 -23.59
C GLU A 103 10.82 13.42 -22.89
N ASN A 104 9.56 13.20 -22.47
CA ASN A 104 8.68 14.29 -22.00
C ASN A 104 8.40 14.25 -20.48
N GLY A 105 8.77 13.16 -19.79
CA GLY A 105 8.53 12.96 -18.35
C GLY A 105 7.06 12.73 -17.94
N CYS A 106 6.09 13.02 -18.80
CA CYS A 106 4.66 12.79 -18.58
C CYS A 106 3.98 12.40 -19.91
N VAL A 107 3.08 11.40 -19.86
CA VAL A 107 2.27 10.97 -21.00
C VAL A 107 0.83 10.74 -20.56
N VAL A 108 -0.13 11.19 -21.39
CA VAL A 108 -1.56 10.92 -21.22
C VAL A 108 -2.02 9.97 -22.32
N VAL A 109 -2.62 8.84 -21.94
CA VAL A 109 -3.11 7.83 -22.89
C VAL A 109 -4.63 7.93 -23.02
N THR A 110 -5.13 8.32 -24.20
CA THR A 110 -6.55 8.48 -24.51
C THR A 110 -7.01 7.52 -25.59
N ALA A 111 -8.16 6.85 -25.40
CA ALA A 111 -8.79 5.95 -26.37
C ALA A 111 -10.19 5.50 -25.88
N SER A 112 -10.97 4.87 -26.76
CA SER A 112 -12.31 4.33 -26.47
C SER A 112 -12.28 3.22 -25.39
N SER A 113 -13.41 2.98 -24.71
CA SER A 113 -13.50 1.93 -23.68
C SER A 113 -13.16 0.55 -24.26
N GLY A 114 -12.48 -0.30 -23.48
CA GLY A 114 -12.06 -1.64 -23.92
C GLY A 114 -10.83 -1.69 -24.84
N SER A 115 -10.29 -0.56 -25.29
CA SER A 115 -9.15 -0.51 -26.22
C SER A 115 -7.79 -0.93 -25.64
N GLY A 116 -7.74 -1.48 -24.43
CA GLY A 116 -6.49 -1.93 -23.80
C GLY A 116 -5.62 -0.83 -23.16
N LYS A 117 -6.13 0.40 -22.95
CA LYS A 117 -5.37 1.51 -22.31
C LYS A 117 -4.72 1.11 -20.99
N SER A 118 -5.49 0.49 -20.10
CA SER A 118 -5.00 0.09 -18.78
C SER A 118 -3.91 -0.96 -18.89
N SER A 119 -4.06 -1.92 -19.81
CA SER A 119 -3.03 -2.93 -20.09
C SER A 119 -1.75 -2.29 -20.62
N LEU A 120 -1.87 -1.35 -21.56
CA LEU A 120 -0.74 -0.59 -22.11
C LEU A 120 0.00 0.19 -21.01
N VAL A 121 -0.71 0.95 -20.20
CA VAL A 121 -0.13 1.79 -19.14
C VAL A 121 0.55 0.93 -18.07
N ARG A 122 -0.04 -0.21 -17.69
CA ARG A 122 0.56 -1.16 -16.74
C ARG A 122 1.82 -1.80 -17.32
N HIS A 123 1.78 -2.26 -18.56
CA HIS A 123 2.92 -2.84 -19.26
C HIS A 123 4.10 -1.85 -19.32
N VAL A 124 3.85 -0.62 -19.75
CA VAL A 124 4.85 0.46 -19.78
C VAL A 124 5.40 0.74 -18.38
N ALA A 125 4.53 0.81 -17.36
CA ALA A 125 4.97 1.05 -15.98
C ALA A 125 5.91 -0.07 -15.47
N LEU A 126 5.61 -1.34 -15.77
CA LEU A 126 6.48 -2.48 -15.43
C LEU A 126 7.83 -2.43 -16.15
N GLN A 127 7.86 -2.01 -17.42
CA GLN A 127 9.14 -1.79 -18.10
C GLN A 127 9.96 -0.68 -17.45
N MET A 128 9.33 0.44 -17.06
CA MET A 128 10.01 1.52 -16.34
C MET A 128 10.53 1.05 -14.97
N GLN A 129 9.82 0.15 -14.29
CA GLN A 129 10.30 -0.46 -13.04
C GLN A 129 11.61 -1.22 -13.24
N ASN A 130 11.75 -1.97 -14.33
CA ASN A 130 13.00 -2.66 -14.67
C ASN A 130 14.16 -1.69 -14.96
N GLU A 131 13.85 -0.44 -15.35
CA GLU A 131 14.82 0.64 -15.54
C GLU A 131 15.12 1.45 -14.26
N GLY A 132 14.59 1.00 -13.10
CA GLY A 132 14.87 1.60 -11.80
C GLY A 132 13.87 2.69 -11.37
N TYR A 133 12.70 2.77 -12.01
CA TYR A 133 11.63 3.68 -11.57
C TYR A 133 10.75 3.02 -10.50
N GLU A 134 10.34 3.80 -9.50
CA GLU A 134 9.33 3.39 -8.54
C GLU A 134 7.93 3.62 -9.14
N ILE A 135 7.09 2.59 -9.12
CA ILE A 135 5.68 2.69 -9.54
C ILE A 135 4.85 3.13 -8.34
N LEU A 136 4.22 4.31 -8.44
CA LEU A 136 3.28 4.83 -7.46
C LEU A 136 1.88 4.87 -8.07
N PRO A 137 1.01 3.89 -7.77
CA PRO A 137 -0.37 3.93 -8.22
C PRO A 137 -1.11 5.08 -7.50
N VAL A 138 -1.63 6.01 -8.29
CA VAL A 138 -2.35 7.17 -7.75
C VAL A 138 -3.80 6.79 -7.52
N SER A 139 -4.07 6.17 -6.36
CA SER A 139 -5.43 5.90 -5.92
C SER A 139 -6.07 7.16 -5.32
N ASN A 140 -6.37 8.17 -6.17
CA ASN A 140 -7.28 9.28 -5.83
C ASN A 140 -7.49 10.23 -7.02
N LEU A 141 -8.34 9.88 -7.98
CA LEU A 141 -9.20 10.86 -8.65
C LEU A 141 -10.56 10.19 -8.82
N ARG A 142 -11.60 10.86 -8.31
CA ARG A 142 -13.03 10.49 -8.34
C ARG A 142 -13.36 9.52 -9.46
N LYS A 143 -14.02 8.39 -9.14
CA LYS A 143 -14.65 7.40 -10.06
C LYS A 143 -14.74 7.92 -11.50
N SER A 144 -13.64 7.80 -12.22
CA SER A 144 -13.54 8.04 -13.64
C SER A 144 -12.49 7.06 -14.09
N SER A 145 -12.79 6.40 -15.20
CA SER A 145 -12.23 5.14 -15.67
C SER A 145 -10.78 5.24 -16.16
N SER A 146 -9.93 5.99 -15.45
CA SER A 146 -8.60 6.43 -15.88
C SER A 146 -7.55 6.00 -14.85
N GLY A 147 -6.93 4.85 -15.12
CA GLY A 147 -5.77 4.36 -14.37
C GLY A 147 -4.60 5.33 -14.52
N THR A 148 -4.39 6.17 -13.51
CA THR A 148 -3.29 7.14 -13.47
C THR A 148 -2.15 6.52 -12.66
N ILE A 149 -0.98 6.37 -13.28
CA ILE A 149 0.24 5.88 -12.62
C ILE A 149 1.23 7.03 -12.60
N GLN A 150 1.85 7.28 -11.45
CA GLN A 150 2.95 8.22 -11.34
C GLN A 150 4.25 7.42 -11.21
N LEU A 151 5.22 7.74 -12.05
CA LEU A 151 6.57 7.17 -11.97
C LEU A 151 7.48 8.18 -11.26
N ARG A 152 8.27 7.70 -10.30
CA ARG A 152 9.35 8.49 -9.68
C ARG A 152 10.69 7.82 -9.92
N ARG A 153 11.70 8.62 -10.20
CA ARG A 153 13.11 8.21 -10.23
C ARG A 153 13.82 8.93 -9.09
N TYR A 154 14.49 8.19 -8.22
CA TYR A 154 15.42 8.79 -7.27
C TYR A 154 16.77 8.92 -7.97
N CYS A 155 17.28 10.15 -8.13
CA CYS A 155 18.71 10.34 -8.36
C CYS A 155 19.42 10.06 -7.04
N LEU A 156 20.33 9.08 -7.02
CA LEU A 156 21.38 8.98 -6.01
C LEU A 156 22.51 9.93 -6.38
#